data_AF-A0A2S2QS41-F1
#
_entry.id   AF-A0A2S2QS41-F1
#
_cell.length_a   1.000
_cell.length_b   1.000
_cell.length_c   1.000
_cell.angle_alpha   90.00
_cell.angle_beta   90.00
_cell.angle_gamma   90.00
#
_symmetry.space_group_name_H-M   'P 1'
#
loop_
_entity.id
_entity.type
_entity.pdbx_description
1 polymer ?
#
loop_
_entity_poly.entity_id
_entity_poly.type
_entity_poly.pdbx_seq_one_letter_code
_entity_poly.pdbx_strand_id
1 'polypeptide(L)'
;MIKTGQALKTFYPNMIHVTCVAHGLNRVLEKVHEIFPEINKLVNNEEKILLKSPHRVKVYKNIMECELPPEPVITRWGTWLEAALFYAENFNKFKIFINALDEDVQTIKKLKRIITSASIISDLTLIKSHLSTFPQTLTQLETRNVSLNKQIEIFETIGESLKKINNEKGQIMAHKFNSVVEKNIGYALIKKYNDCINGTKNINVEQQPAIVACYKMSPITSVEVERIFSKLKDILSDRRHKFSAHNFEMYNIVNFNSIKK
;
A
#
# COMPACT_ATOMS: atom_id res chain seq x y z
N MET A 1 7.14 -18.34 -2.15
CA MET A 1 5.81 -18.77 -1.65
C MET A 1 5.08 -19.71 -2.59
N ILE A 2 5.01 -19.47 -3.92
CA ILE A 2 4.23 -20.33 -4.84
C ILE A 2 4.62 -21.82 -4.77
N LYS A 3 5.92 -22.16 -4.88
CA LYS A 3 6.39 -23.56 -4.80
C LYS A 3 6.02 -24.22 -3.47
N THR A 4 6.19 -23.50 -2.36
CA THR A 4 5.81 -23.96 -1.02
C THR A 4 4.30 -24.18 -0.92
N GLY A 5 3.50 -23.26 -1.45
CA GLY A 5 2.04 -23.40 -1.50
C GLY A 5 1.59 -24.62 -2.31
N GLN A 6 2.29 -24.93 -3.41
CA GLN A 6 2.04 -26.14 -4.19
C GLN A 6 2.36 -27.41 -3.38
N ALA A 7 3.48 -27.45 -2.68
CA ALA A 7 3.85 -28.60 -1.84
C ALA A 7 2.88 -28.80 -0.67
N LEU A 8 2.46 -27.71 -0.01
CA LEU A 8 1.51 -27.78 1.11
C LEU A 8 0.12 -28.24 0.66
N LYS A 9 -0.27 -28.02 -0.61
CA LYS A 9 -1.56 -28.47 -1.15
C LYS A 9 -1.71 -30.00 -1.11
N THR A 10 -0.62 -30.75 -1.15
CA THR A 10 -0.64 -32.22 -0.97
C THR A 10 -1.16 -32.63 0.40
N PHE A 11 -0.85 -31.86 1.45
CA PHE A 11 -1.31 -32.10 2.82
C PHE A 11 -2.66 -31.44 3.11
N TYR A 12 -2.95 -30.34 2.42
CA TYR A 12 -4.18 -29.56 2.57
C TYR A 12 -4.87 -29.42 1.21
N PRO A 13 -5.66 -30.42 0.76
CA PRO A 13 -6.20 -30.48 -0.59
C PRO A 13 -7.14 -29.31 -0.91
N ASN A 14 -7.83 -28.80 0.12
CA ASN A 14 -8.70 -27.62 0.04
C ASN A 14 -7.94 -26.31 0.30
N MET A 15 -6.61 -26.27 0.19
CA MET A 15 -5.87 -25.02 0.32
C MET A 15 -5.74 -24.33 -1.03
N ILE A 16 -6.04 -23.02 -1.07
CA ILE A 16 -5.77 -22.14 -2.21
C ILE A 16 -4.63 -21.21 -1.83
N HIS A 17 -3.50 -21.33 -2.52
CA HIS A 17 -2.42 -20.36 -2.40
C HIS A 17 -2.77 -19.10 -3.21
N VAL A 18 -3.19 -18.04 -2.54
CA VAL A 18 -3.38 -16.71 -3.12
C VAL A 18 -2.12 -15.88 -2.85
N THR A 19 -1.55 -15.29 -3.89
CA THR A 19 -0.47 -14.30 -3.68
C THR A 19 -1.11 -13.04 -3.10
N CYS A 20 -0.52 -12.45 -2.05
CA CYS A 20 -1.07 -11.28 -1.37
C CYS A 20 -1.42 -10.15 -2.37
N VAL A 21 -2.71 -9.77 -2.42
CA VAL A 21 -3.16 -8.73 -3.34
C VAL A 21 -2.68 -7.34 -2.93
N ALA A 22 -2.49 -7.07 -1.64
CA ALA A 22 -1.90 -5.82 -1.15
C ALA A 22 -0.43 -5.69 -1.61
N HIS A 23 0.34 -6.78 -1.55
CA HIS A 23 1.68 -6.82 -2.14
C HIS A 23 1.62 -6.65 -3.67
N GLY A 24 0.62 -7.24 -4.32
CA GLY A 24 0.33 -6.99 -5.74
C GLY A 24 0.13 -5.51 -6.05
N LEU A 25 -0.68 -4.80 -5.27
CA LEU A 25 -0.91 -3.35 -5.39
C LEU A 25 0.37 -2.56 -5.14
N ASN A 26 1.19 -2.93 -4.15
CA ASN A 26 2.48 -2.28 -3.94
C ASN A 26 3.36 -2.33 -5.18
N ARG A 27 3.37 -3.45 -5.92
CA ARG A 27 4.08 -3.54 -7.21
C ARG A 27 3.46 -2.68 -8.31
N VAL A 28 2.17 -2.40 -8.25
CA VAL A 28 1.52 -1.42 -9.14
C VAL A 28 1.98 -0.02 -8.76
N LEU A 29 1.99 0.32 -7.47
CA LEU A 29 2.42 1.62 -6.96
C LEU A 29 3.92 1.91 -7.17
N GLU A 30 4.78 0.88 -7.16
CA GLU A 30 6.17 1.01 -7.62
C GLU A 30 6.22 1.55 -9.06
N LYS A 31 5.34 1.06 -9.93
CA LYS A 31 5.25 1.56 -11.30
C LYS A 31 4.67 2.96 -11.35
N VAL A 32 3.72 3.30 -10.48
CA VAL A 32 3.19 4.67 -10.31
C VAL A 32 4.33 5.62 -9.96
N HIS A 33 5.19 5.25 -9.02
CA HIS A 33 6.35 6.05 -8.66
C HIS A 33 7.26 6.29 -9.88
N GLU A 34 7.58 5.26 -10.67
CA GLU A 34 8.42 5.41 -11.87
C GLU A 34 7.85 6.38 -12.93
N ILE A 35 6.52 6.45 -13.08
CA ILE A 35 5.87 7.33 -14.09
C ILE A 35 5.72 8.79 -13.62
N PHE A 36 6.05 9.09 -12.36
CA PHE A 36 6.02 10.45 -11.77
C PHE A 36 7.39 10.90 -11.24
N PRO A 37 8.45 10.93 -12.08
CA PRO A 37 9.82 11.20 -11.62
C PRO A 37 10.01 12.59 -11.00
N GLU A 38 9.29 13.62 -11.47
CA GLU A 38 9.38 14.96 -10.91
C GLU A 38 8.74 15.06 -9.51
N ILE A 39 7.66 14.32 -9.26
CA ILE A 39 7.06 14.22 -7.93
C ILE A 39 8.01 13.49 -6.98
N ASN A 40 8.68 12.43 -7.45
CA ASN A 40 9.70 11.76 -6.63
C ASN A 40 10.84 12.71 -6.26
N LYS A 41 11.28 13.53 -7.22
CA LYS A 41 12.30 14.54 -6.93
C LYS A 41 11.76 15.58 -5.94
N LEU A 42 10.52 16.04 -6.09
CA LEU A 42 9.88 16.98 -5.16
C LEU A 42 9.93 16.44 -3.72
N VAL A 43 9.33 15.26 -3.50
CA VAL A 43 9.22 14.61 -2.19
C VAL A 43 10.61 14.37 -1.57
N ASN A 44 11.54 13.77 -2.32
CA ASN A 44 12.87 13.45 -1.80
C ASN A 44 13.76 14.68 -1.54
N ASN A 45 13.62 15.76 -2.31
CA ASN A 45 14.44 16.96 -2.09
C ASN A 45 13.87 17.82 -0.96
N GLU A 46 12.55 17.82 -0.77
CA GLU A 46 11.91 18.52 0.34
C GLU A 46 12.32 17.92 1.69
N GLU A 47 12.23 16.60 1.83
CA GLU A 47 12.61 15.87 3.05
C GLU A 47 14.06 16.23 3.46
N LYS A 48 14.96 16.29 2.48
CA LYS A 48 16.38 16.63 2.69
C LYS A 48 16.61 18.04 3.20
N ILE A 49 15.79 19.02 2.82
CA ILE A 49 15.99 20.41 3.27
C ILE A 49 15.43 20.64 4.67
N LEU A 50 14.41 19.87 5.09
CA LEU A 50 13.80 19.98 6.41
C LEU A 50 14.52 19.16 7.48
N LEU A 51 14.96 17.94 7.17
CA LEU A 51 15.66 17.04 8.11
C LEU A 51 16.89 17.66 8.79
N LYS A 52 17.58 18.58 8.12
CA LYS A 52 18.89 19.10 8.54
C LYS A 52 18.90 20.55 9.00
N SER A 53 17.74 21.22 9.08
CA SER A 53 17.72 22.64 9.42
C SER A 53 16.49 23.04 10.24
N PRO A 54 16.65 23.21 11.57
CA PRO A 54 15.58 23.74 12.43
C PRO A 54 15.08 25.11 11.98
N HIS A 55 15.97 25.94 11.40
CA HIS A 55 15.62 27.23 10.85
C HIS A 55 14.63 27.09 9.67
N ARG A 56 14.91 26.20 8.70
CA ARG A 56 14.00 25.96 7.57
C ARG A 56 12.68 25.35 8.02
N VAL A 57 12.68 24.49 9.04
CA VAL A 57 11.44 23.98 9.67
C VAL A 57 10.64 25.11 10.30
N LYS A 58 11.28 26.11 10.93
CA LYS A 58 10.59 27.29 11.47
C LYS A 58 9.96 28.13 10.37
N VAL A 59 10.70 28.39 9.28
CA VAL A 59 10.19 29.12 8.11
C VAL A 59 9.03 28.36 7.46
N TYR A 60 9.15 27.04 7.31
CA TYR A 60 8.09 26.16 6.84
C TYR A 60 6.82 26.34 7.66
N LYS A 61 6.90 26.17 8.99
CA LYS A 61 5.74 26.27 9.88
C LYS A 61 5.06 27.63 9.81
N ASN A 62 5.83 28.71 9.68
CA ASN A 62 5.30 30.06 9.56
C ASN A 62 4.54 30.30 8.24
N ILE A 63 4.96 29.69 7.13
CA ILE A 63 4.36 29.92 5.80
C ILE A 63 3.26 28.91 5.50
N MET A 64 3.49 27.64 5.80
CA MET A 64 2.57 26.55 5.47
C MET A 64 1.41 26.48 6.46
N GLU A 65 1.66 26.82 7.73
CA GLU A 65 0.68 26.77 8.83
C GLU A 65 0.05 25.37 8.99
N CYS A 66 0.80 24.32 8.69
CA CYS A 66 0.38 22.94 8.82
C CYS A 66 1.51 22.04 9.35
N GLU A 67 1.16 20.80 9.63
CA GLU A 67 2.14 19.77 9.97
C GLU A 67 3.08 19.47 8.78
N LEU A 68 4.22 18.87 9.09
CA LEU A 68 5.17 18.43 8.06
C LEU A 68 4.49 17.45 7.10
N PRO A 69 4.90 17.41 5.82
CA PRO A 69 4.34 16.47 4.87
C PRO A 69 4.56 15.02 5.38
N PRO A 70 3.64 14.09 5.06
CA PRO A 70 3.82 12.68 5.41
C PRO A 70 5.16 12.15 4.89
N GLU A 71 5.93 11.50 5.75
CA GLU A 71 7.20 10.87 5.35
C GLU A 71 6.92 9.57 4.59
N PRO A 72 7.36 9.45 3.32
CA PRO A 72 7.18 8.22 2.56
C PRO A 72 7.99 7.08 3.17
N VAL A 73 7.32 6.01 3.55
CA VAL A 73 7.96 4.76 3.95
C VAL A 73 8.19 3.92 2.71
N ILE A 74 9.45 3.59 2.42
CA ILE A 74 9.87 2.83 1.23
C ILE A 74 9.06 1.54 1.04
N THR A 75 8.70 0.88 2.14
CA THR A 75 7.94 -0.39 2.11
C THR A 75 6.42 -0.21 2.11
N ARG A 76 5.89 1.02 2.22
CA ARG A 76 4.45 1.33 2.24
C ARG A 76 4.12 2.47 1.28
N TRP A 77 3.96 2.14 0.01
CA TRP A 77 3.75 3.12 -1.06
C TRP A 77 2.48 4.00 -0.91
N GLY A 78 1.51 3.61 -0.07
CA GLY A 78 0.40 4.49 0.30
C GLY A 78 0.86 5.84 0.88
N THR A 79 1.94 5.84 1.67
CA THR A 79 2.51 7.05 2.26
C THR A 79 3.12 8.01 1.23
N TRP A 80 3.69 7.48 0.14
CA TRP A 80 4.16 8.33 -0.96
C TRP A 80 2.99 9.03 -1.67
N LEU A 81 1.89 8.32 -1.88
CA LEU A 81 0.68 8.92 -2.44
C LEU A 81 0.10 9.99 -1.50
N GLU A 82 0.08 9.74 -0.19
CA GLU A 82 -0.31 10.74 0.82
C GLU A 82 0.57 12.00 0.73
N ALA A 83 1.89 11.85 0.63
CA ALA A 83 2.80 12.98 0.44
C ALA A 83 2.51 13.73 -0.87
N ALA A 84 2.31 13.03 -1.99
CA ALA A 84 1.97 13.64 -3.27
C ALA A 84 0.62 14.41 -3.20
N LEU A 85 -0.39 13.85 -2.53
CA LEU A 85 -1.68 14.49 -2.32
C LEU A 85 -1.57 15.72 -1.44
N PHE A 86 -0.74 15.68 -0.39
CA PHE A 86 -0.43 16.83 0.45
C PHE A 86 0.14 17.98 -0.39
N TYR A 87 1.09 17.71 -1.28
CA TYR A 87 1.65 18.73 -2.16
C TYR A 87 0.64 19.26 -3.18
N ALA A 88 -0.24 18.40 -3.70
CA ALA A 88 -1.30 18.83 -4.61
C ALA A 88 -2.27 19.80 -3.92
N GLU A 89 -2.61 19.57 -2.65
CA GLU A 89 -3.50 20.44 -1.87
C GLU A 89 -2.84 21.76 -1.45
N ASN A 90 -1.54 21.73 -1.15
CA ASN A 90 -0.82 22.87 -0.58
C ASN A 90 0.16 23.53 -1.55
N PHE A 91 0.06 23.25 -2.85
CA PHE A 91 1.08 23.61 -3.84
C PHE A 91 1.46 25.09 -3.84
N ASN A 92 0.48 26.00 -3.75
CA ASN A 92 0.74 27.43 -3.76
C ASN A 92 1.49 27.91 -2.51
N LYS A 93 1.08 27.45 -1.32
CA LYS A 93 1.79 27.73 -0.07
C LYS A 93 3.21 27.16 -0.11
N PHE A 94 3.35 25.93 -0.61
CA PHE A 94 4.64 25.27 -0.76
C PHE A 94 5.56 26.04 -1.71
N LYS A 95 5.02 26.59 -2.81
CA LYS A 95 5.77 27.44 -3.75
C LYS A 95 6.28 28.71 -3.08
N ILE A 96 5.46 29.37 -2.24
CA ILE A 96 5.88 30.54 -1.46
C ILE A 96 7.00 30.15 -0.50
N PHE A 97 6.85 29.05 0.22
CA PHE A 97 7.86 28.53 1.14
C PHE A 97 9.20 28.31 0.46
N ILE A 98 9.24 27.57 -0.66
CA ILE A 98 10.49 27.29 -1.37
C ILE A 98 11.12 28.57 -1.95
N ASN A 99 10.32 29.53 -2.40
CA ASN A 99 10.85 30.80 -2.91
C ASN A 99 11.40 31.71 -1.81
N ALA A 100 10.92 31.60 -0.58
CA ALA A 100 11.44 32.33 0.58
C ALA A 100 12.80 31.80 1.08
N LEU A 101 13.25 30.63 0.61
CA LEU A 101 14.55 30.07 0.97
C LEU A 101 15.67 30.60 0.08
N ASP A 102 16.81 30.88 0.69
CA ASP A 102 18.05 31.22 -0.02
C ASP A 102 18.59 30.04 -0.82
N GLU A 103 19.25 30.31 -1.95
CA GLU A 103 19.83 29.30 -2.81
C GLU A 103 21.24 28.84 -2.37
N ASP A 104 21.45 28.75 -1.06
CA ASP A 104 22.70 28.34 -0.43
C ASP A 104 23.00 26.85 -0.63
N VAL A 105 21.97 26.04 -0.89
CA VAL A 105 22.07 24.58 -1.08
C VAL A 105 21.54 24.15 -2.44
N GLN A 106 22.26 23.24 -3.11
CA GLN A 106 21.89 22.71 -4.44
C GLN A 106 20.47 22.10 -4.47
N THR A 107 20.03 21.49 -3.37
CA THR A 107 18.69 20.93 -3.19
C THR A 107 17.58 21.98 -3.34
N ILE A 108 17.79 23.19 -2.80
CA ILE A 108 16.81 24.29 -2.91
C ILE A 108 16.74 24.80 -4.35
N LYS A 109 17.90 24.94 -5.03
CA LYS A 109 17.95 25.26 -6.48
C LYS A 109 17.16 24.26 -7.32
N LYS A 110 17.27 22.96 -7.00
CA LYS A 110 16.50 21.90 -7.67
C LYS A 110 15.00 22.05 -7.40
N LEU A 111 14.59 22.27 -6.15
CA LEU A 111 13.18 22.47 -5.79
C LEU A 111 12.58 23.69 -6.49
N LYS A 112 13.28 24.83 -6.54
CA LYS A 112 12.82 26.03 -7.27
C LYS A 112 12.58 25.77 -8.76
N ARG A 113 13.39 24.92 -9.40
CA ARG A 113 13.18 24.48 -10.79
C ARG A 113 11.99 23.53 -10.94
N ILE A 114 11.79 22.63 -9.97
CA ILE A 114 10.68 21.66 -10.00
C ILE A 114 9.33 22.38 -9.85
N ILE A 115 9.19 23.28 -8.87
CA ILE A 115 7.92 23.99 -8.60
C ILE A 115 7.51 24.99 -9.69
N THR A 116 8.39 25.31 -10.63
CA THR A 116 8.09 26.17 -11.79
C THR A 116 7.79 25.37 -13.05
N SER A 117 8.03 24.06 -13.06
CA SER A 117 7.76 23.19 -14.20
C SER A 117 6.26 23.01 -14.41
N ALA A 118 5.77 23.13 -15.66
CA ALA A 118 4.38 22.80 -15.98
C ALA A 118 4.06 21.32 -15.69
N SER A 119 5.06 20.44 -15.81
CA SER A 119 4.90 18.99 -15.58
C SER A 119 4.48 18.66 -14.16
N ILE A 120 4.98 19.38 -13.14
CA ILE A 120 4.64 19.06 -11.74
C ILE A 120 3.16 19.37 -11.46
N ILE A 121 2.64 20.45 -12.05
CA ILE A 121 1.25 20.86 -11.89
C ILE A 121 0.34 19.82 -12.53
N SER A 122 0.62 19.43 -13.78
CA SER A 122 -0.14 18.38 -14.47
C SER A 122 -0.11 17.04 -13.73
N ASP A 123 1.06 16.64 -13.22
CA ASP A 123 1.23 15.36 -12.52
C ASP A 123 0.52 15.34 -11.16
N LEU A 124 0.66 16.39 -10.35
CA LEU A 124 -0.06 16.52 -9.08
C LEU A 124 -1.58 16.57 -9.30
N THR A 125 -2.02 17.25 -10.37
CA THR A 125 -3.43 17.32 -10.75
C THR A 125 -3.99 15.95 -11.11
N LEU A 126 -3.23 15.15 -11.87
CA LEU A 126 -3.62 13.78 -12.22
C LEU A 126 -3.73 12.90 -10.97
N ILE A 127 -2.71 12.94 -10.09
CA ILE A 127 -2.72 12.18 -8.84
C ILE A 127 -3.93 12.58 -7.98
N LYS A 128 -4.16 13.88 -7.78
CA LYS A 128 -5.28 14.36 -6.96
C LYS A 128 -6.64 13.98 -7.55
N SER A 129 -6.78 14.06 -8.87
CA SER A 129 -8.04 13.77 -9.56
C SER A 129 -8.38 12.28 -9.57
N HIS A 130 -7.39 11.40 -9.71
CA HIS A 130 -7.64 9.98 -9.99
C HIS A 130 -7.17 9.01 -8.92
N LEU A 131 -6.21 9.38 -8.09
CA LEU A 131 -5.57 8.49 -7.10
C LEU A 131 -5.83 8.92 -5.65
N SER A 132 -6.62 9.97 -5.41
CA SER A 132 -6.85 10.53 -4.08
C SER A 132 -7.47 9.56 -3.07
N THR A 133 -8.26 8.60 -3.53
CA THR A 133 -8.89 7.60 -2.66
C THR A 133 -7.99 6.40 -2.36
N PHE A 134 -6.86 6.26 -3.06
CA PHE A 134 -6.05 5.04 -2.99
C PHE A 134 -5.45 4.79 -1.61
N PRO A 135 -4.87 5.79 -0.89
CA PRO A 135 -4.35 5.56 0.45
C PRO A 135 -5.39 5.00 1.42
N GLN A 136 -6.61 5.54 1.39
CA GLN A 136 -7.71 5.05 2.21
C GLN A 136 -8.15 3.64 1.81
N THR A 137 -8.29 3.36 0.52
CA THR A 137 -8.68 2.04 0.00
C THR A 137 -7.63 0.96 0.33
N LEU A 138 -6.34 1.29 0.28
CA LEU A 138 -5.25 0.42 0.73
C LEU A 138 -5.37 0.11 2.22
N THR A 139 -5.59 1.14 3.04
CA THR A 139 -5.79 0.97 4.49
C THR A 139 -6.99 0.07 4.79
N GLN A 140 -8.10 0.23 4.06
CA GLN A 140 -9.28 -0.64 4.17
C GLN A 140 -8.95 -2.09 3.82
N LEU A 141 -8.17 -2.33 2.76
CA LEU A 141 -7.73 -3.67 2.36
C LEU A 141 -6.84 -4.36 3.42
N GLU A 142 -6.18 -3.58 4.28
CA GLU A 142 -5.33 -4.05 5.37
C GLU A 142 -6.08 -4.22 6.72
N THR A 143 -7.38 -3.95 6.74
CA THR A 143 -8.21 -4.18 7.94
C THR A 143 -8.48 -5.67 8.18
N ARG A 144 -8.69 -6.04 9.45
CA ARG A 144 -8.94 -7.43 9.84
C ARG A 144 -10.41 -7.79 9.74
N ASN A 145 -10.69 -9.09 9.70
CA ASN A 145 -12.05 -9.65 9.78
C ASN A 145 -13.00 -9.13 8.70
N VAL A 146 -12.46 -8.77 7.53
CA VAL A 146 -13.26 -8.36 6.36
C VAL A 146 -13.65 -9.61 5.57
N SER A 147 -14.90 -9.68 5.11
CA SER A 147 -15.35 -10.79 4.27
C SER A 147 -14.56 -10.85 2.95
N LEU A 148 -14.47 -12.04 2.36
CA LEU A 148 -13.83 -12.24 1.05
C LEU A 148 -14.46 -11.33 -0.01
N ASN A 149 -15.79 -11.19 0.00
CA ASN A 149 -16.53 -10.35 -0.93
C ASN A 149 -16.09 -8.88 -0.84
N LYS A 150 -16.01 -8.34 0.38
CA LYS A 150 -15.64 -6.93 0.58
C LYS A 150 -14.17 -6.69 0.24
N GLN A 151 -13.27 -7.62 0.55
CA GLN A 151 -11.87 -7.53 0.13
C GLN A 151 -11.72 -7.51 -1.40
N ILE A 152 -12.46 -8.36 -2.11
CA ILE A 152 -12.49 -8.38 -3.58
C ILE A 152 -13.06 -7.08 -4.14
N GLU A 153 -14.17 -6.57 -3.59
CA GLU A 153 -14.78 -5.30 -3.99
C GLU A 153 -13.78 -4.14 -3.88
N ILE A 154 -13.09 -4.01 -2.75
CA ILE A 154 -12.05 -3.00 -2.50
C ILE A 154 -10.93 -3.09 -3.54
N PHE A 155 -10.41 -4.30 -3.78
CA PHE A 155 -9.31 -4.53 -4.71
C PHE A 155 -9.71 -4.27 -6.18
N GLU A 156 -10.89 -4.70 -6.60
CA GLU A 156 -11.40 -4.48 -7.97
C GLU A 156 -11.75 -3.00 -8.20
N THR A 157 -12.24 -2.28 -7.19
CA THR A 157 -12.50 -0.82 -7.27
C THR A 157 -11.25 -0.04 -7.66
N ILE A 158 -10.08 -0.42 -7.13
CA ILE A 158 -8.79 0.16 -7.53
C ILE A 158 -8.52 -0.12 -9.01
N GLY A 159 -8.68 -1.39 -9.44
CA GLY A 159 -8.47 -1.79 -10.83
C GLY A 159 -9.37 -1.05 -11.81
N GLU A 160 -10.66 -0.88 -11.47
CA GLU A 160 -11.62 -0.11 -12.27
C GLU A 160 -11.26 1.37 -12.32
N SER A 161 -10.83 1.95 -11.19
CA SER A 161 -10.41 3.35 -11.12
C SER A 161 -9.20 3.60 -12.02
N LEU A 162 -8.23 2.68 -12.05
CA LEU A 162 -7.07 2.76 -12.95
C LEU A 162 -7.47 2.67 -14.43
N LYS A 163 -8.43 1.81 -14.78
CA LYS A 163 -8.91 1.66 -16.17
C LYS A 163 -9.63 2.90 -16.70
N LYS A 164 -10.23 3.72 -15.81
CA LYS A 164 -10.92 4.96 -16.19
C LYS A 164 -9.98 6.12 -16.53
N ILE A 165 -8.68 5.98 -16.25
CA ILE A 165 -7.68 7.02 -16.54
C ILE A 165 -7.29 6.93 -18.02
N ASN A 166 -7.95 7.73 -18.86
CA ASN A 166 -7.81 7.71 -20.31
C ASN A 166 -6.61 8.52 -20.82
N ASN A 167 -5.40 8.21 -20.32
CA ASN A 167 -4.14 8.78 -20.82
C ASN A 167 -3.02 7.73 -20.77
N GLU A 168 -1.85 8.06 -21.34
CA GLU A 168 -0.70 7.16 -21.41
C GLU A 168 -0.28 6.61 -20.03
N LYS A 169 -0.21 7.50 -19.01
CA LYS A 169 0.12 7.12 -17.64
C LYS A 169 -0.92 6.15 -17.05
N GLY A 170 -2.20 6.41 -17.30
CA GLY A 170 -3.33 5.54 -16.93
C GLY A 170 -3.24 4.16 -17.54
N GLN A 171 -2.93 4.08 -18.84
CA GLN A 171 -2.74 2.81 -19.55
C GLN A 171 -1.59 2.00 -18.95
N ILE A 172 -0.45 2.63 -18.62
CA ILE A 172 0.68 1.96 -17.97
C ILE A 172 0.27 1.38 -16.60
N MET A 173 -0.45 2.16 -15.78
CA MET A 173 -0.92 1.72 -14.47
C MET A 173 -1.93 0.57 -14.58
N ALA A 174 -2.91 0.68 -15.48
CA ALA A 174 -3.92 -0.34 -15.72
C ALA A 174 -3.30 -1.65 -16.25
N HIS A 175 -2.37 -1.56 -17.20
CA HIS A 175 -1.64 -2.72 -17.71
C HIS A 175 -0.83 -3.41 -16.61
N LYS A 176 -0.14 -2.63 -15.76
CA LYS A 176 0.62 -3.18 -14.62
C LYS A 176 -0.31 -3.90 -13.63
N PHE A 177 -1.46 -3.31 -13.32
CA PHE A 177 -2.48 -3.92 -12.47
C PHE A 177 -2.98 -5.25 -13.05
N ASN A 178 -3.38 -5.26 -14.33
CA ASN A 178 -3.84 -6.49 -15.00
C ASN A 178 -2.76 -7.58 -14.99
N SER A 179 -1.51 -7.23 -15.28
CA SER A 179 -0.40 -8.21 -15.23
C SER A 179 -0.17 -8.82 -13.85
N VAL A 180 -0.40 -8.05 -12.77
CA VAL A 180 -0.33 -8.55 -11.39
C VAL A 180 -1.48 -9.52 -11.10
N VAL A 181 -2.69 -9.18 -11.54
CA VAL A 181 -3.90 -10.00 -11.34
C VAL A 181 -3.81 -11.31 -12.12
N GLU A 182 -3.42 -11.26 -13.40
CA GLU A 182 -3.32 -12.43 -14.29
C GLU A 182 -2.31 -13.48 -13.78
N LYS A 183 -1.21 -13.02 -13.19
CA LYS A 183 -0.20 -13.91 -12.59
C LYS A 183 -0.67 -14.60 -11.30
N ASN A 184 -1.78 -14.14 -10.71
CA ASN A 184 -2.30 -14.65 -9.45
C ASN A 184 -3.42 -15.66 -9.69
N ILE A 185 -3.04 -16.87 -10.11
CA ILE A 185 -3.97 -17.97 -10.40
C ILE A 185 -4.88 -18.29 -9.21
N GLY A 186 -4.34 -18.23 -7.98
CA GLY A 186 -5.12 -18.42 -6.76
C GLY A 186 -6.21 -17.36 -6.57
N TYR A 187 -5.92 -16.10 -6.90
CA TYR A 187 -6.92 -15.03 -6.88
C TYR A 187 -8.04 -15.27 -7.90
N ALA A 188 -7.71 -15.74 -9.11
CA ALA A 188 -8.72 -16.09 -10.11
C ALA A 188 -9.68 -17.19 -9.61
N LEU A 189 -9.16 -18.21 -8.92
CA LEU A 189 -9.97 -19.27 -8.33
C LEU A 189 -10.82 -18.76 -7.16
N ILE A 190 -10.23 -18.02 -6.21
CA ILE A 190 -10.96 -17.52 -5.04
C ILE A 190 -12.06 -16.51 -5.43
N LYS A 191 -11.87 -15.76 -6.52
CA LYS A 191 -12.89 -14.89 -7.10
C LYS A 191 -14.09 -15.69 -7.64
N LYS A 192 -13.86 -16.83 -8.29
CA LYS A 192 -14.95 -17.76 -8.69
C LYS A 192 -15.71 -18.28 -7.47
N TYR A 193 -15.00 -18.67 -6.42
CA TYR A 193 -15.62 -19.14 -5.17
C TYR A 193 -16.45 -18.02 -4.53
N ASN A 194 -15.95 -16.79 -4.53
CA ASN A 194 -16.71 -15.63 -4.06
C ASN A 194 -17.98 -15.41 -4.87
N ASP A 195 -17.93 -15.53 -6.19
CA ASP A 195 -19.12 -15.40 -7.05
C ASP A 195 -20.17 -16.47 -6.69
N CYS A 196 -19.76 -17.72 -6.42
CA CYS A 196 -20.65 -18.78 -5.94
C CYS A 196 -21.23 -18.50 -4.55
N ILE A 197 -20.39 -18.08 -3.59
CA ILE A 197 -20.80 -17.79 -2.20
C ILE A 197 -21.89 -16.71 -2.14
N ASN A 198 -21.81 -15.72 -3.03
CA ASN A 198 -22.75 -14.60 -3.07
C ASN A 198 -23.88 -14.81 -4.10
N GLY A 199 -23.90 -15.92 -4.83
CA GLY A 199 -24.91 -16.21 -5.85
C GLY A 199 -24.91 -15.22 -7.03
N THR A 200 -23.80 -14.53 -7.29
CA THR A 200 -23.74 -13.48 -8.33
C THR A 200 -23.67 -14.06 -9.74
N LYS A 201 -23.16 -15.30 -9.88
CA LYS A 201 -23.03 -16.01 -11.15
C LYS A 201 -23.22 -17.52 -10.96
N ASN A 202 -23.84 -18.16 -11.94
CA ASN A 202 -23.92 -19.62 -12.04
C ASN A 202 -22.60 -20.16 -12.59
N ILE A 203 -21.62 -20.35 -11.72
CA ILE A 203 -20.30 -20.89 -12.06
C ILE A 203 -20.23 -22.35 -11.64
N ASN A 204 -19.83 -23.22 -12.58
CA ASN A 204 -19.47 -24.59 -12.23
C ASN A 204 -18.09 -24.59 -11.54
N VAL A 205 -18.08 -24.91 -10.25
CA VAL A 205 -16.87 -25.11 -9.46
C VAL A 205 -16.74 -26.60 -9.17
N GLU A 206 -15.60 -27.18 -9.53
CA GLU A 206 -15.25 -28.59 -9.28
C GLU A 206 -14.93 -28.82 -7.79
N GLN A 207 -15.83 -28.42 -6.89
CA GLN A 207 -15.68 -28.51 -5.44
C GLN A 207 -17.04 -28.64 -4.76
N GLN A 208 -17.09 -29.37 -3.64
CA GLN A 208 -18.32 -29.48 -2.85
C GLN A 208 -18.79 -28.10 -2.34
N PRO A 209 -20.09 -27.77 -2.42
CA PRO A 209 -20.63 -26.49 -1.98
C PRO A 209 -20.30 -26.13 -0.53
N ALA A 210 -20.33 -27.13 0.38
CA ALA A 210 -19.99 -26.93 1.79
C ALA A 210 -18.54 -26.43 1.96
N ILE A 211 -17.60 -26.94 1.16
CA ILE A 211 -16.20 -26.52 1.20
C ILE A 211 -16.05 -25.12 0.60
N VAL A 212 -16.73 -24.82 -0.51
CA VAL A 212 -16.73 -23.47 -1.09
C VAL A 212 -17.25 -22.43 -0.10
N ALA A 213 -18.31 -22.75 0.66
CA ALA A 213 -18.86 -21.87 1.68
C ALA A 213 -17.86 -21.51 2.80
N CYS A 214 -16.92 -22.40 3.13
CA CYS A 214 -15.87 -22.14 4.13
C CYS A 214 -14.93 -20.98 3.75
N TYR A 215 -14.87 -20.58 2.47
CA TYR A 215 -14.00 -19.49 2.02
C TYR A 215 -14.57 -18.09 2.27
N LYS A 216 -15.79 -17.94 2.80
CA LYS A 216 -16.47 -16.65 3.01
C LYS A 216 -15.62 -15.61 3.74
N MET A 217 -14.77 -16.04 4.67
CA MET A 217 -13.88 -15.19 5.47
C MET A 217 -12.40 -15.37 5.12
N SER A 218 -12.07 -16.02 4.00
CA SER A 218 -10.68 -16.24 3.61
C SER A 218 -9.97 -14.91 3.28
N PRO A 219 -8.79 -14.65 3.85
CA PRO A 219 -8.01 -13.47 3.53
C PRO A 219 -7.35 -13.60 2.14
N ILE A 220 -7.32 -12.51 1.39
CA ILE A 220 -6.53 -12.40 0.14
C ILE A 220 -5.26 -11.55 0.31
N THR A 221 -4.99 -11.09 1.54
CA THR A 221 -3.81 -10.33 1.92
C THR A 221 -2.95 -11.10 2.93
N SER A 222 -1.65 -10.79 2.99
CA SER A 222 -0.70 -11.35 3.96
C SER A 222 -0.59 -10.50 5.23
N VAL A 223 -1.44 -9.49 5.41
CA VAL A 223 -1.28 -8.48 6.46
C VAL A 223 -1.33 -9.11 7.85
N GLU A 224 -2.22 -10.09 8.07
CA GLU A 224 -2.27 -10.82 9.34
C GLU A 224 -1.02 -11.67 9.56
N VAL A 225 -0.55 -12.34 8.51
CA VAL A 225 0.67 -13.16 8.55
C VAL A 225 1.88 -12.29 8.89
N GLU A 226 2.02 -11.12 8.27
CA GLU A 226 3.10 -10.17 8.57
C GLU A 226 3.04 -9.64 10.00
N ARG A 227 1.83 -9.35 10.51
CA ARG A 227 1.63 -8.96 11.92
C ARG A 227 2.01 -10.10 12.86
N ILE A 228 1.70 -11.35 12.52
CA ILE A 228 2.09 -12.53 13.30
C ILE A 228 3.61 -12.71 13.28
N PHE A 229 4.25 -12.61 12.12
CA PHE A 229 5.71 -12.70 12.02
C PHE A 229 6.43 -11.60 12.80
N SER A 230 5.90 -10.37 12.79
CA SER A 230 6.43 -9.28 13.62
C SER A 230 6.36 -9.64 15.10
N LYS A 231 5.21 -10.13 15.59
CA LYS A 231 5.07 -10.63 16.97
C LYS A 231 6.03 -11.78 17.26
N LEU A 232 6.11 -12.78 16.39
CA LEU A 232 6.99 -13.93 16.56
C LEU A 232 8.46 -13.52 16.59
N LYS A 233 8.87 -12.53 15.80
CA LYS A 233 10.22 -11.98 15.82
C LYS A 233 10.55 -11.33 17.17
N ASP A 234 9.60 -10.61 17.75
CA ASP A 234 9.77 -10.02 19.09
C ASP A 234 9.85 -11.10 20.19
N ILE A 235 9.04 -12.15 20.06
CA ILE A 235 9.03 -13.30 20.98
C ILE A 235 10.37 -14.03 20.87
N LEU A 236 10.79 -14.40 19.65
CA LEU A 236 11.98 -15.19 19.36
C LEU A 236 13.27 -14.35 19.23
N SER A 237 13.29 -13.13 19.77
CA SER A 237 14.47 -12.27 19.67
C SER A 237 15.68 -12.89 20.38
N ASP A 238 16.87 -12.72 19.80
CA ASP A 238 18.13 -13.23 20.37
C ASP A 238 18.44 -12.66 21.76
N ARG A 239 17.79 -11.56 22.16
CA ARG A 239 17.90 -10.96 23.50
C ARG A 239 17.28 -11.83 24.60
N ARG A 240 16.53 -12.88 24.25
CA ARG A 240 15.92 -13.81 25.21
C ARG A 240 16.65 -15.14 25.19
N HIS A 241 17.51 -15.33 26.19
CA HIS A 241 18.42 -16.48 26.21
C HIS A 241 17.88 -17.71 26.96
N LYS A 242 16.68 -17.65 27.56
CA LYS A 242 16.18 -18.70 28.48
C LYS A 242 14.65 -18.88 28.47
N PHE A 243 14.05 -19.24 27.33
CA PHE A 243 12.66 -19.72 27.36
C PHE A 243 12.61 -21.18 27.81
N SER A 244 11.87 -21.43 28.91
CA SER A 244 11.25 -22.74 29.13
C SER A 244 9.98 -22.82 28.27
N ALA A 245 9.49 -24.04 28.01
CA ALA A 245 8.22 -24.25 27.31
C ALA A 245 7.05 -23.50 27.99
N HIS A 246 7.00 -23.53 29.32
CA HIS A 246 6.01 -22.81 30.11
C HIS A 246 6.11 -21.28 29.94
N ASN A 247 7.32 -20.73 30.01
CA ASN A 247 7.51 -19.28 29.84
C ASN A 247 7.15 -18.84 28.41
N PHE A 248 7.44 -19.68 27.40
CA PHE A 248 7.08 -19.41 26.01
C PHE A 248 5.57 -19.42 25.80
N GLU A 249 4.85 -20.36 26.39
CA GLU A 249 3.39 -20.42 26.37
C GLU A 249 2.77 -19.14 26.96
N MET A 250 3.20 -18.75 28.16
CA MET A 250 2.75 -17.51 28.80
C MET A 250 3.05 -16.28 27.94
N TYR A 251 4.22 -16.25 27.29
CA TYR A 251 4.60 -15.14 26.42
C TYR A 251 3.75 -15.07 25.14
N ASN A 252 3.37 -16.22 24.57
CA ASN A 252 2.43 -16.27 23.45
C ASN A 252 1.05 -15.76 23.90
N ILE A 253 0.52 -16.24 25.03
CA ILE A 253 -0.77 -15.78 25.56
C ILE A 253 -0.77 -14.25 25.71
N VAL A 254 0.26 -13.67 26.33
CA VAL A 254 0.36 -12.22 26.50
C VAL A 254 0.44 -11.50 25.15
N ASN A 255 1.27 -11.94 24.20
CA ASN A 255 1.45 -11.20 22.94
C ASN A 255 0.28 -11.37 21.96
N PHE A 256 -0.40 -12.51 21.96
CA PHE A 256 -1.55 -12.76 21.09
C PHE A 256 -2.85 -12.20 21.66
N ASN A 257 -2.99 -12.13 23.00
CA ASN A 257 -4.15 -11.51 23.67
C ASN A 257 -3.94 -10.05 24.08
N SER A 258 -2.70 -9.52 24.04
CA SER A 258 -2.49 -8.09 24.21
C SER A 258 -3.16 -7.37 23.04
N ILE A 259 -4.24 -6.66 23.32
CA ILE A 259 -4.77 -5.60 22.48
C ILE A 259 -3.70 -4.50 22.50
N LYS A 260 -2.67 -4.62 21.66
CA LYS A 260 -1.84 -3.46 21.34
C LYS A 260 -2.77 -2.50 20.61
N LYS A 261 -3.22 -1.46 21.33
CA LYS A 261 -3.86 -0.27 20.78
C LYS A 261 -2.96 0.35 19.72
#